data_AF-A0A381TPM5-F1
#
_entry.id   AF-A0A381TPM5-F1
#
_cell.length_a   1.000
_cell.length_b   1.000
_cell.length_c   1.000
_cell.angle_alpha   90.00
_cell.angle_beta   90.00
_cell.angle_gamma   90.00
#
_symmetry.space_group_name_H-M   'P 1'
#
loop_
_entity.id
_entity.type
_entity.pdbx_description
1 polymer ?
#
loop_
_entity_poly.entity_id
_entity_poly.type
_entity_poly.pdbx_seq_one_letter_code
_entity_poly.pdbx_strand_id
1 'polypeptide(L)'
;MDDPTIADGEYDSLLRELQSLEKENPSLVTSDSPTQRVGSHPVSEFGTIKHRIPMLSLANAMNEAELVAFDERMQKGLDQESVTYMAEPKLDGLGVELVYENGTFIHG
;
A
#
# COMPACT_ATOMS: atom_id res chain seq x y z
N MET A 1 11.05 11.66 -1.95
CA MET A 1 10.87 10.86 -3.17
C MET A 1 9.63 11.43 -3.84
N ASP A 2 9.88 12.43 -4.66
CA ASP A 2 8.96 13.21 -5.51
C ASP A 2 9.87 13.93 -6.51
N ASP A 3 10.72 13.14 -7.16
CA ASP A 3 11.82 13.61 -8.02
C ASP A 3 11.76 12.82 -9.33
N PRO A 4 10.78 13.15 -10.21
CA PRO A 4 10.58 12.42 -11.45
C PRO A 4 11.76 12.65 -12.39
N THR A 5 12.33 11.56 -12.92
CA THR A 5 13.47 11.64 -13.85
C THR A 5 13.05 12.02 -15.27
N ILE A 6 11.76 11.95 -15.57
CA ILE A 6 11.15 12.32 -16.85
C ILE A 6 9.91 13.18 -16.60
N ALA A 7 9.56 14.02 -17.57
CA ALA A 7 8.36 14.84 -17.47
C ALA A 7 7.08 14.02 -17.73
N ASP A 8 5.95 14.46 -17.20
CA ASP A 8 4.64 13.79 -17.40
C ASP A 8 4.30 13.57 -18.88
N GLY A 9 4.59 14.55 -19.74
CA GLY A 9 4.33 14.41 -21.18
C GLY A 9 5.21 13.36 -21.88
N GLU A 10 6.40 13.10 -21.36
CA GLU A 10 7.27 12.02 -21.83
C GLU A 10 6.75 10.66 -21.38
N TYR A 11 6.36 10.55 -20.11
CA TYR A 11 5.69 9.37 -19.57
C TYR A 11 4.43 9.00 -20.38
N ASP A 12 3.57 9.98 -20.67
CA ASP A 12 2.36 9.79 -21.47
C ASP A 12 2.67 9.31 -22.90
N SER A 13 3.75 9.82 -23.49
CA SER A 13 4.17 9.42 -24.85
C SER A 13 4.63 7.97 -24.88
N LEU A 14 5.46 7.57 -23.90
CA LEU A 14 5.92 6.18 -23.74
C LEU A 14 4.76 5.22 -23.44
N LEU A 15 3.79 5.64 -22.63
CA LEU A 15 2.62 4.83 -22.34
C LEU A 15 1.76 4.59 -23.59
N ARG A 16 1.57 5.60 -24.44
CA ARG A 16 0.86 5.46 -25.73
C ARG A 16 1.61 4.59 -26.73
N GLU A 17 2.93 4.68 -26.75
CA GLU A 17 3.78 3.81 -27.57
C GLU A 17 3.61 2.35 -27.16
N LEU A 18 3.70 2.06 -25.85
CA LEU A 18 3.47 0.72 -25.31
C LEU A 18 2.09 0.18 -25.69
N GLN A 19 1.02 0.98 -25.53
CA GLN A 19 -0.33 0.61 -25.94
C GLN A 19 -0.42 0.25 -27.43
N SER A 20 0.30 0.96 -28.29
CA SER A 20 0.31 0.71 -29.74
C SER A 20 1.02 -0.61 -30.05
N LEU A 21 2.16 -0.86 -29.42
CA LEU A 21 2.93 -2.10 -29.58
C LEU A 21 2.15 -3.34 -29.10
N GLU A 22 1.48 -3.23 -27.95
CA GLU A 22 0.64 -4.30 -27.40
C GLU A 22 -0.57 -4.59 -28.29
N LYS A 23 -1.16 -3.56 -28.90
CA LYS A 23 -2.27 -3.73 -29.85
C LYS A 23 -1.84 -4.45 -31.12
N GLU A 24 -0.64 -4.17 -31.61
CA GLU A 24 -0.05 -4.84 -32.78
C GLU A 24 0.43 -6.26 -32.45
N ASN A 25 0.80 -6.51 -31.18
CA ASN A 25 1.35 -7.79 -30.72
C ASN A 25 0.61 -8.33 -29.49
N PRO A 26 -0.66 -8.79 -29.63
CA PRO A 26 -1.46 -9.22 -28.49
C PRO A 26 -0.86 -10.36 -27.66
N SER A 27 0.01 -11.19 -28.26
CA SER A 27 0.70 -12.27 -27.55
C SER A 27 1.78 -11.80 -26.57
N LEU A 28 2.19 -10.54 -26.63
CA LEU A 28 3.21 -9.96 -25.76
C LEU A 28 2.63 -9.22 -24.55
N VAL A 29 1.30 -9.07 -24.47
CA VAL A 29 0.65 -8.41 -23.33
C VAL A 29 0.82 -9.27 -22.08
N THR A 30 1.36 -8.66 -21.02
CA THR A 30 1.49 -9.28 -19.69
C THR A 30 0.47 -8.68 -18.72
N SER A 31 0.07 -9.46 -17.71
CA SER A 31 -0.94 -9.05 -16.73
C SER A 31 -0.52 -7.89 -15.82
N ASP A 32 0.78 -7.65 -15.70
CA ASP A 32 1.40 -6.60 -14.89
C ASP A 32 1.78 -5.34 -15.69
N SER A 33 1.51 -5.32 -17.00
CA SER A 33 1.78 -4.16 -17.85
C SER A 33 1.04 -2.91 -17.34
N PRO A 34 1.69 -1.71 -17.35
CA PRO A 34 1.05 -0.46 -16.94
C PRO A 34 -0.26 -0.16 -17.67
N THR A 35 -0.45 -0.67 -18.89
CA THR A 35 -1.65 -0.47 -19.72
C THR A 35 -2.85 -1.28 -19.23
N GLN A 36 -2.62 -2.32 -18.42
CA GLN A 36 -3.66 -3.21 -17.90
C GLN A 36 -4.22 -2.74 -16.54
N ARG A 37 -3.73 -1.62 -15.99
CA ARG A 37 -4.14 -1.12 -14.66
C ARG A 37 -5.56 -0.58 -14.59
N VAL A 38 -6.19 -0.25 -15.71
CA VAL A 38 -7.53 0.38 -15.72
C VAL A 38 -8.63 -0.67 -15.75
N GLY A 39 -9.25 -0.89 -14.59
CA GLY A 39 -10.64 -1.28 -14.36
C GLY A 39 -11.20 -2.41 -15.23
N SER A 40 -11.14 -3.64 -14.70
CA SER A 40 -12.09 -4.68 -15.09
C SER A 40 -13.54 -4.17 -15.00
N HIS A 41 -14.46 -4.80 -15.74
CA HIS A 41 -15.88 -4.47 -15.67
C HIS A 41 -16.37 -4.33 -14.21
N PRO A 42 -17.27 -3.37 -13.91
CA PRO A 42 -17.83 -3.21 -12.58
C PRO A 42 -18.34 -4.55 -12.06
N VAL A 43 -17.85 -4.96 -10.90
CA VAL A 43 -18.34 -6.17 -10.23
C VAL A 43 -19.69 -5.87 -9.60
N SER A 44 -20.60 -6.85 -9.63
CA SER A 44 -21.92 -6.72 -9.00
C SER A 44 -21.84 -6.73 -7.47
N GLU A 45 -20.81 -7.34 -6.91
CA GLU A 45 -20.56 -7.44 -5.48
C GLU A 45 -19.08 -7.69 -5.17
N PHE A 46 -18.66 -7.36 -3.95
CA PHE A 46 -17.34 -7.70 -3.43
C PHE A 46 -17.40 -9.06 -2.71
N GLY A 47 -16.44 -9.93 -3.01
CA GLY A 47 -16.22 -11.16 -2.23
C GLY A 47 -15.51 -10.87 -0.91
N THR A 48 -15.56 -11.83 0.01
CA THR A 48 -14.81 -11.76 1.28
C THR A 48 -13.51 -12.55 1.16
N ILE A 49 -12.39 -11.93 1.54
CA ILE A 49 -11.10 -12.60 1.65
C ILE A 49 -10.70 -12.65 3.12
N LYS A 50 -10.08 -13.77 3.53
CA LYS A 50 -9.47 -13.89 4.84
C LYS A 50 -8.06 -13.31 4.79
N HIS A 51 -7.79 -12.31 5.62
CA HIS A 51 -6.46 -11.73 5.76
C HIS A 51 -5.40 -12.79 6.12
N ARG A 52 -4.19 -12.65 5.57
CA ARG A 52 -3.09 -13.59 5.86
C ARG A 52 -2.67 -13.50 7.33
N ILE A 53 -2.69 -12.27 7.87
CA ILE A 53 -2.42 -11.96 9.27
C ILE A 53 -3.58 -11.10 9.79
N PRO A 54 -4.08 -11.33 11.03
CA PRO A 54 -5.12 -10.49 11.59
C PRO A 54 -4.72 -9.00 11.59
N MET A 55 -5.56 -8.16 10.98
CA MET A 55 -5.39 -6.71 11.06
C MET A 55 -5.81 -6.21 12.45
N LEU A 56 -4.86 -5.66 13.19
CA LEU A 56 -5.09 -5.15 14.54
C LEU A 56 -5.54 -3.69 14.53
N SER A 57 -6.39 -3.32 15.49
CA SER A 57 -6.68 -1.92 15.79
C SER A 57 -5.65 -1.34 16.76
N LEU A 58 -5.39 -0.04 16.66
CA LEU A 58 -4.56 0.69 17.63
C LEU A 58 -5.42 1.29 18.73
N ALA A 59 -4.88 1.29 19.96
CA ALA A 59 -5.42 2.09 21.05
C ALA A 59 -5.06 3.56 20.83
N ASN A 60 -5.92 4.47 21.28
CA ASN A 60 -5.68 5.91 21.16
C ASN A 60 -5.09 6.49 22.45
N ALA A 61 -4.32 7.56 22.31
CA ALA A 61 -3.99 8.50 23.36
C ALA A 61 -4.42 9.90 22.90
N MET A 62 -5.21 10.61 23.71
CA MET A 62 -5.81 11.90 23.35
C MET A 62 -5.09 13.09 23.98
N ASN A 63 -4.14 12.82 24.88
CA ASN A 63 -3.35 13.84 25.58
C ASN A 63 -1.96 13.29 25.93
N GLU A 64 -1.08 14.19 26.37
CA GLU A 64 0.31 13.88 26.73
C GLU A 64 0.42 12.90 27.90
N ALA A 65 -0.44 13.03 28.91
CA ALA A 65 -0.40 12.15 30.09
C ALA A 65 -0.70 10.69 29.73
N GLU A 66 -1.63 10.45 28.81
CA GLU A 66 -1.93 9.12 28.29
C GLU A 66 -0.75 8.52 27.49
N LEU A 67 -0.03 9.37 26.75
CA LEU A 67 1.15 8.95 26.00
C LEU A 67 2.33 8.61 26.92
N VAL A 68 2.58 9.41 27.96
CA VAL A 68 3.59 9.13 28.99
C VAL A 68 3.26 7.83 29.72
N ALA A 69 1.99 7.64 30.11
CA ALA A 69 1.56 6.39 30.74
C ALA A 69 1.71 5.17 29.81
N PHE A 70 1.58 5.35 28.48
CA PHE A 70 1.88 4.30 27.52
C PHE A 70 3.37 3.96 27.51
N ASP A 71 4.25 4.97 27.47
CA ASP A 71 5.70 4.78 27.50
C ASP A 71 6.17 4.04 28.77
N GLU A 72 5.68 4.45 29.94
CA GLU A 72 5.98 3.77 31.22
C GLU A 72 5.58 2.29 31.20
N ARG A 73 4.43 1.95 30.58
CA ARG A 73 4.00 0.55 30.41
C ARG A 73 4.94 -0.22 29.49
N MET A 74 5.46 0.40 28.44
CA MET A 74 6.41 -0.24 27.52
C MET A 74 7.78 -0.46 28.17
N GLN A 75 8.33 0.54 28.84
CA GLN A 75 9.59 0.42 29.59
C GLN A 75 9.52 -0.72 30.61
N LYS A 76 8.45 -0.76 31.41
CA LYS A 76 8.22 -1.84 32.38
C LYS A 76 8.00 -3.21 31.73
N GLY A 77 7.26 -3.25 30.63
CA GLY A 77 6.95 -4.50 29.92
C GLY A 77 8.14 -5.12 29.20
N LEU A 78 9.09 -4.29 28.78
CA LEU A 78 10.31 -4.70 28.06
C LEU A 78 11.54 -4.82 28.96
N ASP A 79 11.45 -4.40 30.23
CA ASP A 79 12.57 -4.30 31.16
C ASP A 79 13.71 -3.43 30.62
N GLN A 80 13.35 -2.23 30.13
CA GLN A 80 14.27 -1.25 29.56
C GLN A 80 14.02 0.15 30.12
N GLU A 81 15.10 0.91 30.35
CA GLU A 81 15.02 2.30 30.84
C GLU A 81 14.57 3.30 29.77
N SER A 82 14.67 2.94 28.49
CA SER A 82 14.21 3.77 27.39
C SER A 82 13.81 2.92 26.19
N VAL A 83 12.82 3.38 25.43
CA VAL A 83 12.30 2.71 24.23
C VAL A 83 12.41 3.67 23.05
N THR A 84 12.91 3.17 21.93
CA THR A 84 12.93 3.94 20.68
C THR A 84 11.62 3.73 19.93
N TYR A 85 10.94 4.83 19.60
CA TYR A 85 9.68 4.81 18.86
C TYR A 85 9.88 5.31 17.42
N MET A 86 9.10 4.74 16.51
CA MET A 86 8.87 5.30 15.19
C MET A 86 7.51 5.99 15.19
N ALA A 87 7.47 7.27 14.85
CA ALA A 87 6.23 8.04 14.74
C ALA A 87 5.85 8.19 13.27
N GLU A 88 4.68 7.68 12.90
CA GLU A 88 4.11 7.82 11.56
C GLU A 88 2.84 8.69 11.62
N PRO A 89 2.61 9.57 10.62
CA PRO A 89 1.35 10.29 10.52
C PRO A 89 0.18 9.31 10.39
N LYS A 90 -0.86 9.48 11.21
CA LYS A 90 -2.09 8.70 11.08
C LYS A 90 -2.90 9.22 9.88
N LEU A 91 -2.82 8.51 8.76
CA LEU A 91 -3.68 8.78 7.60
C LEU A 91 -5.14 8.46 7.94
N ASP A 92 -6.04 9.39 7.58
CA ASP A 92 -7.48 9.23 7.78
C ASP A 92 -8.11 8.60 6.52
N GLY A 93 -8.15 7.27 6.51
CA GLY A 93 -8.60 6.49 5.35
C GLY A 93 -8.98 5.07 5.74
N LEU A 94 -8.80 4.13 4.80
CA LEU A 94 -9.10 2.72 4.98
C LEU A 94 -7.81 1.92 5.17
N GLY A 95 -7.83 0.95 6.09
CA GLY A 95 -6.81 -0.08 6.15
C GLY A 95 -7.02 -1.06 4.99
N VAL A 96 -5.99 -1.30 4.19
CA VAL A 96 -5.99 -2.24 3.07
C VAL A 96 -4.86 -3.25 3.24
N GLU A 97 -5.06 -4.48 2.77
CA GLU A 97 -4.03 -5.51 2.68
C GLU A 97 -3.76 -5.78 1.20
N LEU A 98 -2.50 -5.64 0.76
CA LEU A 98 -2.10 -6.00 -0.60
C LEU A 98 -1.18 -7.21 -0.55
N VAL A 99 -1.55 -8.27 -1.25
CA VAL A 99 -0.80 -9.53 -1.27
C VAL A 99 0.02 -9.62 -2.55
N TYR A 100 1.33 -9.76 -2.39
CA TYR A 100 2.29 -9.99 -3.46
C TYR A 100 2.99 -11.34 -3.30
N GLU A 101 3.19 -12.05 -4.40
CA GLU A 101 3.98 -13.29 -4.44
C GLU A 101 5.04 -13.17 -5.52
N ASN A 102 6.31 -13.41 -5.16
CA ASN A 102 7.47 -13.29 -6.06
C ASN A 102 7.55 -11.94 -6.81
N GLY A 103 7.08 -10.86 -6.18
CA GLY A 103 7.04 -9.52 -6.77
C GLY A 103 5.79 -9.19 -7.58
N THR A 104 4.87 -10.14 -7.78
CA THR A 104 3.63 -9.95 -8.53
C THR A 104 2.44 -9.74 -7.60
N PHE A 105 1.61 -8.74 -7.88
CA PHE A 105 0.36 -8.49 -7.15
C PHE A 105 -0.67 -9.58 -7.42
N ILE A 106 -1.26 -10.15 -6.36
CA ILE A 106 -2.23 -11.26 -6.44
C ILE A 106 -3.64 -10.79 -6.10
N HIS A 107 -3.83 -10.07 -4.98
CA HIS A 107 -5.12 -9.52 -4.56
C HIS A 107 -4.96 -8.46 -3.45
N GLY A 108 -6.01 -7.65 -3.27
CA GLY A 108 -6.14 -6.61 -2.25
C GLY A 108 -7.37 -5.77 -2.49
#